data_AF-A0A1G1ZDN0-F1
#
_entry.id   AF-A0A1G1ZDN0-F1
#
_cell.length_a   1.000
_cell.length_b   1.000
_cell.length_c   1.000
_cell.angle_alpha   90.00
_cell.angle_beta   90.00
_cell.angle_gamma   90.00
#
_symmetry.space_group_name_H-M   'P 1'
#
loop_
_entity.id
_entity.type
_entity.pdbx_description
1 polymer ?
#
loop_
_entity_poly.entity_id
_entity_poly.type
_entity_poly.pdbx_seq_one_letter_code
_entity_poly.pdbx_strand_id
1 'polypeptide(L)'
;MNFFDYNNTTYYIDPSFTGYSIYLAGSIGAVGPFYDLGNTSYYVDPAGTSNLSTLCLAGTCRSTWPAAGAEVDTLATVTARGQSTSYWLYSPQFVDYNNSFYQLDPNGISNLSSVQAWSGLNVGGNTYLGQMSTTPVYRLQLPNVANSSGQGIAHTWWIWSSGRWKENITPIENALSKVTQLTGVYFDWKKENGGKHDIGMIAEDVGKVVPEVVTYDENGVDANGMDYGKLSALLVEAIKEQQKQIEDLKSRVQVLENK
;
A
#
# COMPACT_ATOMS: atom_id res chain seq x y z
N MET A 1 12.70 -30.20 -54.92
CA MET A 1 13.08 -31.29 -54.00
C MET A 1 11.99 -31.36 -52.94
N ASN A 2 11.35 -32.50 -52.75
CA ASN A 2 10.26 -32.63 -51.77
C ASN A 2 10.88 -32.96 -50.40
N PHE A 3 10.51 -32.22 -49.37
CA PHE A 3 10.91 -32.50 -47.99
C PHE A 3 9.80 -33.34 -47.33
N PHE A 4 10.19 -34.49 -46.78
CA PHE A 4 9.31 -35.44 -46.11
C PHE A 4 9.49 -35.38 -44.59
N ASP A 5 8.43 -35.65 -43.84
CA ASP A 5 8.55 -36.01 -42.43
C ASP A 5 9.28 -37.36 -42.29
N TYR A 6 10.23 -37.44 -41.35
CA TYR A 6 11.10 -38.60 -41.15
C TYR A 6 10.33 -39.88 -40.76
N ASN A 7 9.17 -39.77 -40.11
CA ASN A 7 8.43 -40.95 -39.64
C ASN A 7 7.08 -41.18 -40.34
N ASN A 8 6.68 -40.31 -41.26
CA ASN A 8 5.43 -40.44 -41.99
C ASN A 8 5.53 -39.83 -43.40
N THR A 9 5.77 -40.68 -44.40
CA THR A 9 6.00 -40.25 -45.79
C THR A 9 4.74 -39.77 -46.52
N THR A 10 3.56 -39.86 -45.92
CA THR A 10 2.32 -39.30 -46.50
C THR A 10 2.14 -37.80 -46.27
N TYR A 11 2.92 -37.18 -45.37
CA TYR A 11 2.98 -35.73 -45.21
C TYR A 11 4.25 -35.18 -45.88
N TYR A 12 4.06 -34.40 -46.94
CA TYR A 12 5.14 -33.65 -47.60
C TYR A 12 4.77 -32.17 -47.66
N ILE A 13 5.75 -31.28 -47.55
CA ILE A 13 5.54 -29.86 -47.81
C ILE A 13 5.46 -29.69 -49.33
N ASP A 14 4.29 -29.33 -49.84
CA ASP A 14 4.06 -29.15 -51.28
C ASP A 14 4.87 -27.95 -51.80
N PRO A 15 5.84 -28.16 -52.71
CA PRO A 15 6.68 -27.09 -53.24
C PRO A 15 5.97 -26.18 -54.24
N SER A 16 4.69 -26.45 -54.59
CA SER A 16 3.91 -25.61 -55.50
C SER A 16 3.21 -24.43 -54.81
N PHE A 17 3.35 -24.28 -53.49
CA PHE A 17 2.84 -23.12 -52.77
C PHE A 17 3.71 -21.90 -53.02
N THR A 18 3.16 -20.86 -53.66
CA THR A 18 3.85 -19.60 -54.00
C THR A 18 3.94 -18.59 -52.84
N GLY A 19 3.82 -19.06 -51.59
CA GLY A 19 3.94 -18.24 -50.39
C GLY A 19 5.39 -18.12 -49.89
N TYR A 20 5.83 -16.92 -49.54
CA TYR A 20 7.19 -16.62 -49.05
C TYR A 20 7.51 -17.08 -47.62
N SER A 21 6.71 -17.98 -47.03
CA SER A 21 6.86 -18.38 -45.62
C SER A 21 6.70 -19.89 -45.42
N ILE A 22 7.79 -20.54 -45.02
CA ILE A 22 7.76 -21.86 -44.37
C ILE A 22 7.55 -21.63 -42.88
N TYR A 23 6.42 -22.14 -42.35
CA TYR A 23 6.16 -22.16 -40.92
C TYR A 23 6.67 -23.50 -40.36
N LEU A 24 7.80 -23.47 -39.64
CA LEU A 24 8.34 -24.63 -38.94
C LEU A 24 7.87 -24.58 -37.48
N ALA A 25 6.89 -25.43 -37.14
CA ALA A 25 6.44 -25.62 -35.76
C ALA A 25 7.33 -26.66 -35.07
N GLY A 26 8.53 -26.27 -34.66
CA GLY A 26 9.43 -27.14 -33.88
C GLY A 26 10.87 -26.63 -33.79
N SER A 27 11.65 -27.24 -32.89
CA SER A 27 13.09 -26.98 -32.77
C SER A 27 13.85 -27.54 -33.97
N ILE A 28 14.64 -26.72 -34.66
CA ILE A 28 15.60 -27.18 -35.68
C ILE A 28 16.74 -27.90 -34.96
N GLY A 29 16.64 -29.23 -34.88
CA GLY A 29 17.77 -30.12 -34.61
C GLY A 29 18.31 -30.61 -35.94
N ALA A 30 19.29 -29.91 -36.53
CA ALA A 30 19.82 -30.27 -37.84
C ALA A 30 20.79 -31.46 -37.74
N VAL A 31 20.47 -32.55 -38.45
CA VAL A 31 21.39 -33.63 -38.82
C VAL A 31 21.81 -33.42 -40.28
N GLY A 32 22.70 -32.45 -40.53
CA GLY A 32 23.31 -32.24 -41.85
C GLY A 32 23.87 -30.83 -42.09
N PRO A 33 24.87 -30.68 -42.99
CA PRO A 33 25.44 -29.39 -43.36
C PRO A 33 24.47 -28.49 -44.14
N PHE A 34 24.56 -27.18 -43.93
CA PHE A 34 23.79 -26.18 -44.68
C PHE A 34 24.59 -25.72 -45.91
N TYR A 35 24.05 -25.94 -47.11
CA TYR A 35 24.68 -25.55 -48.38
C TYR A 35 24.21 -24.17 -48.85
N ASP A 36 25.08 -23.42 -49.53
CA ASP A 36 24.69 -22.23 -50.30
C ASP A 36 23.78 -22.63 -51.48
N LEU A 37 22.71 -21.87 -51.71
CA LEU A 37 21.61 -22.18 -52.65
C LEU A 37 22.04 -22.17 -54.13
N GLY A 38 23.27 -21.75 -54.44
CA GLY A 38 23.81 -21.71 -55.80
C GLY A 38 25.18 -22.36 -55.99
N ASN A 39 25.81 -22.85 -54.92
CA ASN A 39 27.13 -23.48 -54.99
C ASN A 39 27.30 -24.51 -53.87
N THR A 40 27.09 -25.78 -54.19
CA THR A 40 27.19 -26.90 -53.24
C THR A 40 28.62 -27.19 -52.75
N SER A 41 29.62 -26.48 -53.27
CA SER A 41 31.01 -26.55 -52.79
C SER A 41 31.25 -25.66 -51.56
N TYR A 42 30.34 -24.74 -51.26
CA TYR A 42 30.35 -23.91 -50.05
C TYR A 42 29.23 -24.36 -49.12
N TYR A 43 29.62 -24.93 -47.97
CA TYR A 43 28.70 -25.40 -46.95
C TYR A 43 29.21 -25.05 -45.56
N VAL A 44 28.29 -24.80 -44.63
CA VAL A 44 28.62 -24.67 -43.21
C VAL A 44 28.66 -26.08 -42.63
N ASP A 45 29.86 -26.57 -42.33
CA ASP A 45 30.05 -27.82 -41.58
C ASP A 45 29.74 -27.59 -40.10
N PRO A 46 28.66 -28.18 -39.54
CA PRO A 46 28.34 -28.06 -38.13
C PRO A 46 29.32 -28.81 -37.20
N ALA A 47 30.16 -29.71 -37.72
CA ALA A 47 31.18 -30.45 -36.95
C ALA A 47 32.60 -29.87 -37.08
N GLY A 48 32.81 -28.87 -37.94
CA GLY A 48 34.10 -28.21 -38.18
C GLY A 48 34.27 -26.86 -37.46
N THR A 49 35.41 -26.19 -37.66
CA THR A 49 35.72 -24.86 -37.08
C THR A 49 35.20 -23.68 -37.92
N SER A 50 34.11 -23.88 -38.66
CA SER A 50 33.57 -22.87 -39.59
C SER A 50 33.00 -21.68 -38.82
N ASN A 51 33.62 -20.50 -38.97
CA ASN A 51 33.07 -19.24 -38.45
C ASN A 51 32.24 -18.54 -39.51
N LEU A 52 30.96 -18.30 -39.22
CA LEU A 52 30.09 -17.48 -40.06
C LEU A 52 30.39 -16.01 -39.81
N SER A 53 31.00 -15.33 -40.79
CA SER A 53 31.42 -13.92 -40.67
C SER A 53 30.24 -12.94 -40.70
N THR A 54 29.13 -13.28 -41.34
CA THR A 54 27.92 -12.44 -41.39
C THR A 54 26.68 -13.30 -41.63
N LEU A 55 25.61 -13.07 -40.86
CA LEU A 55 24.29 -13.67 -41.10
C LEU A 55 23.32 -12.58 -41.53
N CYS A 56 22.68 -12.75 -42.69
CA CYS A 56 21.66 -11.84 -43.20
C CYS A 56 20.29 -12.52 -43.20
N LEU A 57 19.31 -11.92 -42.52
CA LEU A 57 17.91 -12.37 -42.51
C LEU A 57 17.02 -11.24 -43.02
N ALA A 58 16.22 -11.51 -44.06
CA ALA A 58 15.28 -10.55 -44.67
C ALA A 58 15.90 -9.16 -44.97
N GLY A 59 17.13 -9.14 -45.51
CA GLY A 59 17.84 -7.91 -45.87
C GLY A 59 18.58 -7.22 -44.72
N THR A 60 18.51 -7.76 -43.50
CA THR A 60 19.24 -7.24 -42.33
C THR A 60 20.43 -8.14 -42.03
N CYS A 61 21.64 -7.60 -42.14
CA CYS A 61 22.90 -8.33 -41.99
C CYS A 61 23.59 -8.04 -40.66
N ARG A 62 24.06 -9.08 -39.97
CA ARG A 62 24.84 -8.96 -38.73
C ARG A 62 26.21 -9.58 -38.93
N SER A 63 27.27 -8.75 -38.91
CA SER A 63 28.66 -9.14 -39.20
C SER A 63 29.55 -9.33 -37.98
N THR A 64 29.03 -9.05 -36.78
CA THR A 64 29.66 -9.39 -35.51
C THR A 64 28.56 -9.78 -34.53
N TRP A 65 28.76 -10.89 -33.83
CA TRP A 65 28.01 -11.17 -32.61
C TRP A 65 28.84 -10.57 -31.46
N PRO A 66 28.28 -9.65 -30.67
CA PRO A 66 29.00 -9.00 -29.58
C PRO A 66 29.64 -10.03 -28.67
N ALA A 67 30.98 -9.90 -28.53
CA ALA A 67 31.77 -10.73 -27.66
C ALA A 67 31.27 -10.54 -26.22
N ALA A 68 30.75 -11.62 -25.62
CA ALA A 68 30.38 -11.74 -24.21
C ALA A 68 29.99 -10.41 -23.55
N GLY A 69 28.72 -9.99 -23.71
CA GLY A 69 28.19 -8.87 -22.93
C GLY A 69 27.12 -7.97 -23.57
N ALA A 70 26.63 -8.20 -24.79
CA ALA A 70 25.57 -7.36 -25.35
C ALA A 70 24.71 -8.13 -26.36
N GLU A 71 23.69 -8.89 -26.03
CA GLU A 71 22.38 -8.31 -25.80
C GLU A 71 21.67 -9.30 -24.90
N VAL A 72 21.92 -9.17 -23.61
CA VAL A 72 20.78 -9.21 -22.72
C VAL A 72 20.28 -7.78 -22.77
N ASP A 73 19.07 -7.54 -23.26
CA ASP A 73 18.40 -6.27 -22.95
C ASP A 73 18.23 -6.28 -21.42
N THR A 74 19.25 -5.79 -20.73
CA THR A 74 19.25 -5.79 -19.27
C THR A 74 18.15 -4.86 -18.82
N LEU A 75 17.51 -5.15 -17.69
CA LEU A 75 16.49 -4.28 -17.12
C LEU A 75 16.97 -2.82 -16.97
N ALA A 76 18.28 -2.60 -16.82
CA ALA A 76 18.90 -1.27 -16.82
C ALA A 76 18.74 -0.48 -18.14
N THR A 77 18.82 -1.14 -19.31
CA THR A 77 18.68 -0.50 -20.63
C THR A 77 17.23 -0.18 -21.01
N VAL A 78 16.28 -0.89 -20.41
CA VAL A 78 14.83 -0.59 -20.50
C VAL A 78 14.46 0.56 -19.56
N THR A 79 15.00 0.58 -18.33
CA THR A 79 14.72 1.63 -17.33
C THR A 79 15.27 3.00 -17.75
N ALA A 80 16.45 3.05 -18.39
CA ALA A 80 17.02 4.29 -18.91
C ALA A 80 16.22 4.91 -20.07
N ARG A 81 15.40 4.11 -20.77
CA ARG A 81 14.50 4.56 -21.86
C ARG A 81 13.07 4.80 -21.39
N GLY A 82 12.77 4.50 -20.12
CA GLY A 82 11.44 4.55 -19.52
C GLY A 82 11.01 5.93 -19.03
N GLN A 83 10.94 6.93 -19.91
CA GLN A 83 9.89 7.95 -19.75
C GLN A 83 8.68 7.49 -20.56
N SER A 84 7.85 6.66 -19.94
CA SER A 84 6.52 6.37 -20.46
C SER A 84 5.66 7.63 -20.33
N THR A 85 5.14 8.13 -21.44
CA THR A 85 4.14 9.21 -21.48
C THR A 85 2.70 8.70 -21.26
N SER A 86 2.54 7.41 -20.92
CA SER A 86 1.25 6.81 -20.62
C SER A 86 1.02 6.77 -19.11
N TYR A 87 -0.17 7.19 -18.68
CA TYR A 87 -0.65 7.26 -17.28
C TYR A 87 -0.58 5.92 -16.50
N TRP A 88 -0.16 4.83 -17.13
CA TRP A 88 0.06 3.52 -16.51
C TRP A 88 1.52 3.09 -16.73
N LEU A 89 2.32 3.16 -15.68
CA LEU A 89 3.64 2.53 -15.59
C LEU A 89 3.46 1.18 -14.88
N TYR A 90 3.56 0.08 -15.62
CA TYR A 90 3.86 -1.23 -15.05
C TYR A 90 5.37 -1.26 -14.76
N SER A 91 5.78 -1.13 -13.50
CA SER A 91 7.13 -1.55 -13.09
C SER A 91 7.15 -3.08 -13.02
N PRO A 92 8.11 -3.77 -13.65
CA PRO A 92 8.10 -5.23 -13.66
C PRO A 92 8.57 -5.87 -12.35
N GLN A 93 9.13 -5.15 -11.35
CA GLN A 93 9.71 -5.79 -10.17
C GLN A 93 9.48 -5.01 -8.87
N PHE A 94 8.54 -5.46 -8.06
CA PHE A 94 8.66 -5.35 -6.61
C PHE A 94 9.52 -6.55 -6.17
N VAL A 95 10.42 -6.41 -5.20
CA VAL A 95 11.24 -7.53 -4.70
C VAL A 95 10.88 -7.74 -3.24
N ASP A 96 10.57 -8.98 -2.87
CA ASP A 96 10.26 -9.33 -1.49
C ASP A 96 11.52 -9.26 -0.62
N TYR A 97 11.47 -8.46 0.44
CA TYR A 97 12.59 -8.26 1.34
C TYR A 97 13.01 -9.53 2.07
N ASN A 98 12.06 -10.42 2.39
CA ASN A 98 12.36 -11.66 3.14
C ASN A 98 12.65 -12.87 2.23
N ASN A 99 12.44 -12.75 0.90
CA ASN A 99 12.60 -13.83 -0.05
C ASN A 99 13.12 -13.32 -1.40
N SER A 100 14.44 -13.36 -1.56
CA SER A 100 15.14 -12.87 -2.76
C SER A 100 14.80 -13.63 -4.05
N PHE A 101 14.06 -14.75 -3.97
CA PHE A 101 13.63 -15.53 -5.13
C PHE A 101 12.24 -15.14 -5.65
N TYR A 102 11.47 -14.32 -4.91
CA TYR A 102 10.10 -13.93 -5.28
C TYR A 102 9.93 -12.41 -5.26
N GLN A 103 9.11 -11.91 -6.19
CA GLN A 103 8.92 -10.48 -6.41
C GLN A 103 7.79 -9.92 -5.52
N LEU A 104 6.68 -10.65 -5.43
CA LEU A 104 5.68 -10.61 -4.35
C LEU A 104 5.12 -12.03 -4.31
N ASP A 105 5.17 -12.73 -3.18
CA ASP A 105 4.57 -14.05 -3.04
C ASP A 105 3.04 -13.93 -3.04
N PRO A 106 2.33 -14.39 -4.10
CA PRO A 106 0.87 -14.32 -4.15
C PRO A 106 0.20 -15.23 -3.12
N ASN A 107 0.94 -16.18 -2.55
CA ASN A 107 0.46 -17.16 -1.58
C ASN A 107 1.05 -16.94 -0.19
N GLY A 108 1.79 -15.85 0.04
CA GLY A 108 2.53 -15.59 1.28
C GLY A 108 2.56 -14.12 1.68
N ILE A 109 3.27 -13.84 2.78
CA ILE A 109 3.42 -12.47 3.30
C ILE A 109 4.65 -11.84 2.64
N SER A 110 4.41 -10.94 1.68
CA SER A 110 5.47 -10.14 1.05
C SER A 110 5.82 -8.92 1.89
N ASN A 111 7.10 -8.71 2.20
CA ASN A 111 7.55 -7.53 2.93
C ASN A 111 8.24 -6.55 1.98
N LEU A 112 7.70 -5.34 1.81
CA LEU A 112 8.34 -4.28 1.02
C LEU A 112 9.12 -3.32 1.94
N SER A 113 10.36 -3.00 1.55
CA SER A 113 11.23 -2.08 2.31
C SER A 113 10.82 -0.61 2.18
N SER A 114 10.28 -0.19 1.03
CA SER A 114 9.73 1.15 0.81
C SER A 114 8.73 1.16 -0.34
N VAL A 115 7.70 2.01 -0.24
CA VAL A 115 6.74 2.31 -1.31
C VAL A 115 6.74 3.82 -1.51
N GLN A 116 7.30 4.29 -2.63
CA GLN A 116 7.33 5.71 -2.98
C GLN A 116 6.31 5.99 -4.08
N ALA A 117 5.36 6.89 -3.80
CA ALA A 117 4.35 7.32 -4.76
C ALA A 117 4.43 8.84 -4.95
N TRP A 118 4.60 9.29 -6.20
CA TRP A 118 4.78 10.71 -6.54
C TRP A 118 3.52 11.56 -6.29
N SER A 119 2.34 11.01 -6.52
CA SER A 119 1.06 11.74 -6.44
C SER A 119 0.08 11.19 -5.39
N GLY A 120 0.53 10.24 -4.57
CA GLY A 120 -0.27 9.60 -3.53
C GLY A 120 -0.40 8.09 -3.72
N LEU A 121 -0.63 7.40 -2.61
CA LEU A 121 -0.87 5.97 -2.57
C LEU A 121 -2.38 5.73 -2.41
N ASN A 122 -3.05 5.22 -3.45
CA ASN A 122 -4.43 4.78 -3.37
C ASN A 122 -4.46 3.27 -3.11
N VAL A 123 -4.94 2.86 -1.94
CA VAL A 123 -5.05 1.45 -1.57
C VAL A 123 -6.53 1.06 -1.52
N GLY A 124 -6.92 0.10 -2.36
CA GLY A 124 -8.27 -0.46 -2.33
C GLY A 124 -8.46 -1.42 -1.16
N GLY A 125 -9.68 -1.51 -0.64
CA GLY A 125 -10.06 -2.50 0.39
C GLY A 125 -9.62 -2.15 1.81
N ASN A 126 -9.41 -3.18 2.63
CA ASN A 126 -9.12 -3.01 4.06
C ASN A 126 -7.62 -2.79 4.31
N THR A 127 -7.21 -1.53 4.42
CA THR A 127 -5.81 -1.17 4.70
C THR A 127 -5.62 -0.74 6.14
N TYR A 128 -4.55 -1.21 6.77
CA TYR A 128 -4.07 -0.80 8.09
C TYR A 128 -2.72 -0.08 7.92
N LEU A 129 -2.61 1.12 8.47
CA LEU A 129 -1.42 1.96 8.44
C LEU A 129 -0.94 2.13 9.87
N GLY A 130 0.23 1.61 10.22
CA GLY A 130 0.64 1.57 11.62
C GLY A 130 1.62 0.46 11.93
N GLN A 131 2.05 0.34 13.19
CA GLN A 131 3.00 -0.68 13.62
C GLN A 131 2.59 -2.09 13.16
N MET A 132 3.59 -2.96 12.90
CA MET A 132 3.48 -4.41 12.69
C MET A 132 2.91 -5.15 13.92
N SER A 133 1.70 -4.79 14.36
CA SER A 133 0.86 -5.71 15.11
C SER A 133 0.35 -6.74 14.11
N THR A 134 0.40 -8.02 14.45
CA THR A 134 -0.23 -9.09 13.64
C THR A 134 -1.76 -8.97 13.66
N THR A 135 -2.32 -8.14 14.53
CA THR A 135 -3.75 -7.89 14.71
C THR A 135 -4.02 -6.40 15.01
N PRO A 136 -3.83 -5.48 14.06
CA PRO A 136 -4.16 -4.08 14.27
C PRO A 136 -5.67 -3.90 14.39
N VAL A 137 -6.11 -3.20 15.45
CA VAL A 137 -7.55 -2.96 15.71
C VAL A 137 -8.04 -1.74 14.94
N TYR A 138 -7.17 -0.73 14.80
CA TYR A 138 -7.49 0.53 14.12
C TYR A 138 -6.84 0.62 12.75
N ARG A 139 -7.55 1.22 11.78
CA ARG A 139 -7.03 1.45 10.42
C ARG A 139 -5.78 2.34 10.40
N LEU A 140 -5.65 3.23 11.37
CA LEU A 140 -4.41 3.95 11.66
C LEU A 140 -4.07 3.72 13.13
N GLN A 141 -2.95 3.05 13.42
CA GLN A 141 -2.50 2.78 14.79
C GLN A 141 -1.01 3.08 14.95
N LEU A 142 -0.69 4.10 15.74
CA LEU A 142 0.68 4.47 16.05
C LEU A 142 1.16 3.78 17.34
N PRO A 143 2.46 3.49 17.50
CA PRO A 143 3.01 2.92 18.72
C PRO A 143 2.80 3.87 19.91
N ASN A 144 2.50 3.32 21.09
CA ASN A 144 2.35 4.09 22.33
C ASN A 144 3.71 4.47 22.93
N VAL A 145 4.41 5.40 22.26
CA VAL A 145 5.75 5.89 22.64
C VAL A 145 5.80 7.42 22.55
N ALA A 146 6.52 8.06 23.48
CA ALA A 146 6.60 9.53 23.57
C ALA A 146 7.42 10.25 22.47
N ASN A 147 7.93 9.54 21.47
CA ASN A 147 8.69 10.11 20.35
C ASN A 147 7.81 10.29 19.11
N SER A 148 8.35 10.91 18.06
CA SER A 148 7.61 11.24 16.82
C SER A 148 6.99 10.03 16.12
N SER A 149 7.45 8.80 16.39
CA SER A 149 6.88 7.58 15.81
C SER A 149 5.47 7.30 16.35
N GLY A 150 5.16 7.75 17.57
CA GLY A 150 3.85 7.60 18.20
C GLY A 150 2.89 8.79 17.96
N GLN A 151 3.29 9.79 17.18
CA GLN A 151 2.61 11.09 17.11
C GLN A 151 2.14 11.40 15.69
N GLY A 152 0.88 11.84 15.56
CA GLY A 152 0.33 12.38 14.33
C GLY A 152 0.35 13.91 14.34
N ILE A 153 0.84 14.52 13.26
CA ILE A 153 0.77 15.98 13.06
C ILE A 153 -0.01 16.29 11.77
N ALA A 154 -0.96 17.21 11.88
CA ALA A 154 -1.73 17.72 10.75
C ALA A 154 -2.04 19.20 11.00
N HIS A 155 -2.25 19.97 9.93
CA HIS A 155 -2.80 21.32 10.07
C HIS A 155 -4.18 21.30 10.74
N THR A 156 -4.99 20.27 10.44
CA THR A 156 -6.31 20.06 11.03
C THR A 156 -6.81 18.63 10.81
N TRP A 157 -7.64 18.12 11.72
CA TRP A 157 -8.35 16.84 11.62
C TRP A 157 -9.85 17.10 11.47
N TRP A 158 -10.44 16.69 10.34
CA TRP A 158 -11.87 16.83 10.09
C TRP A 158 -12.61 15.55 10.45
N ILE A 159 -13.59 15.67 11.36
CA ILE A 159 -14.46 14.56 11.77
C ILE A 159 -15.84 14.77 11.12
N TRP A 160 -16.43 13.70 10.59
CA TRP A 160 -17.75 13.75 9.98
C TRP A 160 -18.79 14.14 11.04
N SER A 161 -19.47 15.28 10.86
CA SER A 161 -20.43 15.79 11.86
C SER A 161 -21.75 16.30 11.29
N SER A 162 -21.96 16.18 9.97
CA SER A 162 -23.20 16.63 9.32
C SER A 162 -24.43 15.89 9.86
N GLY A 163 -25.53 16.61 10.08
CA GLY A 163 -26.80 16.04 10.55
C GLY A 163 -27.35 14.93 9.65
N ARG A 164 -27.02 14.91 8.35
CA ARG A 164 -27.43 13.83 7.43
C ARG A 164 -26.85 12.46 7.76
N TRP A 165 -25.77 12.43 8.56
CA TRP A 165 -25.10 11.21 8.99
C TRP A 165 -25.51 10.80 10.42
N LYS A 166 -26.50 11.48 11.00
CA LYS A 166 -26.91 11.31 12.40
C LYS A 166 -28.43 11.11 12.46
N GLU A 167 -28.86 10.28 13.40
CA GLU A 167 -30.26 10.02 13.72
C GLU A 167 -30.47 10.11 15.23
N ASN A 168 -31.73 10.18 15.68
CA ASN A 168 -32.10 10.24 17.11
C ASN A 168 -31.38 11.37 17.91
N ILE A 169 -31.31 12.56 17.32
CA ILE A 169 -30.56 13.70 17.87
C ILE A 169 -31.31 14.28 19.07
N THR A 170 -30.70 14.21 20.26
CA THR A 170 -31.20 14.81 21.50
C THR A 170 -30.08 15.61 22.19
N PRO A 171 -30.42 16.68 22.96
CA PRO A 171 -29.43 17.41 23.76
C PRO A 171 -28.80 16.52 24.83
N ILE A 172 -27.57 16.86 25.25
CA ILE A 172 -26.91 16.17 26.37
C ILE A 172 -27.52 16.69 27.67
N GLU A 173 -28.23 15.83 28.38
CA GLU A 173 -28.84 16.17 29.67
C GLU A 173 -27.89 15.99 30.85
N ASN A 174 -28.12 16.77 31.92
CA ASN A 174 -27.35 16.75 33.16
C ASN A 174 -25.85 16.98 32.92
N ALA A 175 -25.54 17.83 31.94
CA ALA A 175 -24.19 18.02 31.44
C ALA A 175 -23.26 18.60 32.52
N LEU A 176 -23.74 19.56 33.31
CA LEU A 176 -22.96 20.16 34.39
C LEU A 176 -22.64 19.12 35.46
N SER A 177 -23.63 18.32 35.86
CA SER A 177 -23.44 17.23 36.83
C SER A 177 -22.39 16.22 36.37
N LYS A 178 -22.42 15.83 35.08
CA LYS A 178 -21.40 14.95 34.49
C LYS A 178 -20.01 15.59 34.53
N VAL A 179 -19.87 16.84 34.07
CA VAL A 179 -18.57 17.53 34.05
C VAL A 179 -18.00 17.67 35.46
N THR A 180 -18.83 17.96 36.47
CA THR A 180 -18.36 18.10 37.86
C THR A 180 -17.82 16.81 38.47
N GLN A 181 -18.12 15.65 37.89
CA GLN A 181 -17.57 14.35 38.33
C GLN A 181 -16.25 14.02 37.65
N LEU A 182 -15.88 14.73 36.57
CA LEU A 182 -14.63 14.51 35.86
C LEU A 182 -13.47 15.17 36.62
N THR A 183 -12.32 14.50 36.65
CA THR A 183 -11.12 14.98 37.33
C THR A 183 -9.97 15.09 36.33
N GLY A 184 -9.47 16.32 36.13
CA GLY A 184 -8.21 16.55 35.45
C GLY A 184 -7.04 16.20 36.37
N VAL A 185 -6.05 15.47 35.84
CA VAL A 185 -4.88 14.99 36.58
C VAL A 185 -3.59 15.37 35.87
N TYR A 186 -2.56 15.63 36.65
CA TYR A 186 -1.18 15.56 36.17
C TYR A 186 -0.67 14.14 36.39
N PHE A 187 0.11 13.63 35.46
CA PHE A 187 0.66 12.29 35.55
C PHE A 187 2.02 12.21 34.86
N ASP A 188 2.77 11.18 35.19
CA ASP A 188 3.97 10.81 34.44
C ASP A 188 3.68 9.53 33.67
N TRP A 189 4.04 9.51 32.38
CA TRP A 189 4.01 8.29 31.60
C TRP A 189 4.95 7.24 32.23
N LYS A 190 4.59 5.95 32.14
CA LYS A 190 5.50 4.88 32.55
C LYS A 190 6.82 4.95 31.76
N LYS A 191 7.91 4.44 32.31
CA LYS A 191 9.25 4.54 31.70
C LYS A 191 9.28 3.92 30.30
N GLU A 192 8.62 2.79 30.13
CA GLU A 192 8.43 2.08 28.86
C GLU A 192 7.66 2.89 27.81
N ASN A 193 6.83 3.85 28.23
CA ASN A 193 6.07 4.75 27.35
C ASN A 193 6.71 6.13 27.20
N GLY A 194 7.89 6.35 27.81
CA GLY A 194 8.70 7.56 27.63
C GLY A 194 8.92 8.41 28.88
N GLY A 195 8.28 8.09 30.02
CA GLY A 195 8.63 8.70 31.31
C GLY A 195 8.35 10.20 31.46
N LYS A 196 7.64 10.82 30.51
CA LYS A 196 7.41 12.27 30.48
C LYS A 196 6.26 12.68 31.38
N HIS A 197 6.41 13.84 32.01
CA HIS A 197 5.33 14.52 32.72
C HIS A 197 4.31 15.09 31.73
N ASP A 198 3.03 14.92 32.03
CA ASP A 198 1.91 15.30 31.17
C ASP A 198 0.64 15.62 31.98
N ILE A 199 -0.39 16.11 31.30
CA ILE A 199 -1.69 16.47 31.86
C ILE A 199 -2.82 15.82 31.07
N GLY A 200 -3.86 15.35 31.75
CA GLY A 200 -5.00 14.73 31.10
C GLY A 200 -6.06 14.25 32.09
N MET A 201 -6.70 13.13 31.76
CA MET A 201 -7.70 12.44 32.57
C MET A 201 -7.46 10.94 32.56
N ILE A 202 -7.93 10.24 33.59
CA ILE A 202 -7.95 8.77 33.63
C ILE A 202 -9.17 8.29 32.84
N ALA A 203 -8.93 7.56 31.76
CA ALA A 203 -9.99 7.18 30.82
C ALA A 203 -11.08 6.31 31.48
N GLU A 204 -10.71 5.40 32.38
CA GLU A 204 -11.65 4.57 33.13
C GLU A 204 -12.57 5.39 34.06
N ASP A 205 -12.03 6.45 34.66
CA ASP A 205 -12.82 7.35 35.51
C ASP A 205 -13.78 8.20 34.67
N VAL A 206 -13.32 8.68 33.51
CA VAL A 206 -14.20 9.36 32.54
C VAL A 206 -15.29 8.42 32.05
N GLY A 207 -14.95 7.16 31.75
CA GLY A 207 -15.87 6.18 31.19
C GLY A 207 -17.01 5.78 32.14
N LYS A 208 -16.84 5.93 33.46
CA LYS A 208 -17.92 5.77 34.44
C LYS A 208 -19.02 6.83 34.30
N VAL A 209 -18.67 8.01 33.77
CA VAL A 209 -19.56 9.18 33.67
C VAL A 209 -20.02 9.44 32.23
N VAL A 210 -19.11 9.28 31.28
CA VAL A 210 -19.29 9.55 29.85
C VAL A 210 -18.65 8.40 29.05
N PRO A 211 -19.24 7.19 29.06
CA PRO A 211 -18.67 6.02 28.40
C PRO A 211 -18.49 6.22 26.88
N GLU A 212 -19.25 7.11 26.25
CA GLU A 212 -19.28 7.33 24.80
C GLU A 212 -18.00 7.97 24.24
N VAL A 213 -17.14 8.50 25.11
CA VAL A 213 -15.83 9.07 24.72
C VAL A 213 -14.66 8.14 24.96
N VAL A 214 -14.88 6.96 25.56
CA VAL A 214 -13.81 6.03 25.94
C VAL A 214 -13.87 4.78 25.06
N THR A 215 -12.70 4.28 24.66
CA THR A 215 -12.57 2.99 23.99
C THR A 215 -11.91 2.00 24.93
N TYR A 216 -12.49 0.82 25.06
CA TYR A 216 -12.00 -0.27 25.91
C TYR A 216 -11.29 -1.35 25.10
N ASP A 217 -10.46 -2.14 25.77
CA ASP A 217 -9.98 -3.43 25.28
C ASP A 217 -11.11 -4.46 25.19
N GLU A 218 -10.81 -5.62 24.60
CA GLU A 218 -11.77 -6.72 24.47
C GLU A 218 -12.34 -7.21 25.81
N ASN A 219 -11.62 -6.99 26.92
CA ASN A 219 -12.09 -7.33 28.26
C ASN A 219 -13.18 -6.39 28.79
N GLY A 220 -13.42 -5.25 28.13
CA GLY A 220 -14.41 -4.25 28.52
C GLY A 220 -14.11 -3.52 29.83
N VAL A 221 -12.89 -3.65 30.36
CA VAL A 221 -12.48 -3.07 31.65
C VAL A 221 -11.34 -2.08 31.46
N ASP A 222 -10.30 -2.47 30.73
CA ASP A 222 -9.12 -1.62 30.52
C ASP A 222 -9.38 -0.65 29.37
N ALA A 223 -9.14 0.64 29.58
CA ALA A 223 -9.32 1.65 28.55
C ALA A 223 -8.08 1.78 27.67
N ASN A 224 -8.27 1.69 26.36
CA ASN A 224 -7.22 1.93 25.36
C ASN A 224 -6.95 3.42 25.14
N GLY A 225 -7.94 4.27 25.39
CA GLY A 225 -7.87 5.70 25.10
C GLY A 225 -9.23 6.36 25.14
N MET A 226 -9.23 7.67 24.89
CA MET A 226 -10.45 8.49 24.91
C MET A 226 -10.38 9.63 23.89
N ASP A 227 -11.55 10.02 23.39
CA ASP A 227 -11.75 11.14 22.48
C ASP A 227 -11.99 12.44 23.28
N TYR A 228 -10.90 13.14 23.58
CA TYR A 228 -10.95 14.45 24.22
C TYR A 228 -11.78 15.47 23.43
N GLY A 229 -11.85 15.36 22.10
CA GLY A 229 -12.58 16.28 21.24
C GLY A 229 -14.08 16.25 21.50
N LYS A 230 -14.65 15.07 21.74
CA LYS A 230 -16.08 14.90 22.03
C LYS A 230 -16.52 15.53 23.36
N LEU A 231 -15.62 15.70 24.33
CA LEU A 231 -15.93 16.38 25.59
C LEU A 231 -16.37 17.83 25.38
N SER A 232 -15.94 18.48 24.29
CA SER A 232 -16.39 19.84 23.95
C SER A 232 -17.92 19.96 23.84
N ALA A 233 -18.60 18.95 23.30
CA ALA A 233 -20.06 18.95 23.19
C ALA A 233 -20.73 18.90 24.57
N LEU A 234 -20.18 18.09 25.49
CA LEU A 234 -20.63 18.02 26.88
C LEU A 234 -20.39 19.35 27.61
N LEU A 235 -19.20 19.94 27.45
CA LEU A 235 -18.84 21.22 28.07
C LEU A 235 -19.75 22.36 27.61
N VAL A 236 -20.17 22.38 26.34
CA VAL A 236 -21.12 23.38 25.83
C VAL A 236 -22.46 23.33 26.58
N GLU A 237 -23.04 22.15 26.76
CA GLU A 237 -24.30 22.02 27.52
C GLU A 237 -24.11 22.30 29.02
N ALA A 238 -22.97 21.90 29.60
CA ALA A 238 -22.65 22.21 30.98
C ALA A 238 -22.55 23.72 31.26
N ILE A 239 -21.94 24.48 30.33
CA ILE A 239 -21.86 25.95 30.42
C ILE A 239 -23.26 26.58 30.31
N LYS A 240 -24.12 26.07 29.42
CA LYS A 240 -25.52 26.55 29.32
C LYS A 240 -26.31 26.29 30.60
N GLU A 241 -26.18 25.10 31.18
CA GLU A 241 -26.79 24.75 32.46
C GLU A 241 -26.26 25.66 33.59
N GLN A 242 -24.95 25.88 33.66
CA GLN A 242 -24.33 26.78 34.63
C GLN A 242 -24.81 28.23 34.45
N GLN A 243 -24.90 28.72 33.22
CA GLN A 243 -25.40 30.06 32.92
C GLN A 243 -26.83 30.25 33.40
N LYS A 244 -27.70 29.26 33.21
CA LYS A 244 -29.07 29.28 33.71
C LYS A 244 -29.12 29.36 35.25
N GLN A 245 -28.26 28.62 35.96
CA GLN A 245 -28.18 28.70 37.42
C GLN A 245 -27.72 30.09 37.89
N ILE A 246 -26.76 30.70 37.19
CA ILE A 246 -26.30 32.06 37.50
C ILE A 246 -27.42 33.08 37.31
N GLU A 247 -28.21 32.97 36.24
CA GLU A 247 -29.35 33.87 35.99
C GLU A 247 -30.45 33.75 37.05
N ASP A 248 -30.78 32.52 37.46
CA ASP A 248 -31.72 32.27 38.56
C ASP A 248 -31.22 32.89 39.88
N LEU A 249 -29.96 32.64 40.23
CA LEU A 249 -29.35 33.18 41.44
C LEU A 249 -29.33 34.72 41.43
N LYS A 250 -28.98 35.34 40.29
CA LYS A 250 -29.00 36.81 40.15
C LYS A 250 -30.40 37.38 40.32
N SER A 251 -31.41 36.75 39.74
CA SER A 251 -32.80 37.18 39.90
C SER A 251 -33.24 37.12 41.37
N ARG A 252 -32.89 36.04 42.07
CA ARG A 252 -33.19 35.89 43.51
C ARG A 252 -32.49 36.93 44.36
N VAL A 253 -31.21 37.21 44.08
CA VAL A 253 -30.44 38.26 44.78
C VAL A 253 -31.10 39.62 44.56
N GLN A 254 -31.47 39.97 43.33
CA GLN A 254 -32.14 41.23 43.03
C GLN A 254 -33.48 41.38 43.77
N VAL A 255 -34.26 40.30 43.92
CA VAL A 255 -35.51 40.32 44.71
C VAL A 255 -35.23 40.52 46.20
N LEU A 256 -34.13 39.98 46.72
CA LEU A 256 -33.73 40.13 48.12
C LEU A 256 -33.15 41.52 48.42
N GLU A 257 -32.40 42.11 47.50
CA GLU A 257 -31.80 43.45 47.65
C GLU A 257 -32.84 44.58 47.56
N ASN A 258 -33.97 44.33 46.91
CA ASN A 258 -35.08 45.29 46.78
C ASN A 258 -36.13 45.19 47.92
N LYS A 259 -35.81 44.47 49.01
CA LYS A 259 -36.62 44.39 50.23
C LYS A 259 -35.98 45.18 51.36
#